data_AF-A0A2D8K5H9-F1
#
_entry.id   AF-A0A2D8K5H9-F1
#
_cell.length_a   1.000
_cell.length_b   1.000
_cell.length_c   1.000
_cell.angle_alpha   90.00
_cell.angle_beta   90.00
_cell.angle_gamma   90.00
#
_symmetry.space_group_name_H-M   'P 1'
#
loop_
_entity.id
_entity.type
_entity.pdbx_description
1 polymer ?
#
loop_
_entity_poly.entity_id
_entity_poly.type
_entity_poly.pdbx_seq_one_letter_code
_entity_poly.pdbx_strand_id
1 'polypeptide(L)'
;MSFPEVRARLDDAVFRRFGEDATYVSRFGQTIENVRVIRKEPDEEPRFGDSRVIMSTCRLRVRRSQVRDIGENDRFILIEDGAEIEILVTGDPMLNARRTIWTTGAERVDVSR
;
A
#
# COMPACT_ATOMS: atom_id res chain seq x y z
N MET A 1 1.49 3.65 -30.89
CA MET A 1 1.35 3.47 -29.43
C MET A 1 2.75 3.36 -28.85
N SER A 2 3.07 4.17 -27.86
CA SER A 2 4.41 4.27 -27.26
C SER A 2 4.57 3.32 -26.06
N PHE A 3 5.81 2.92 -25.76
CA PHE A 3 6.10 2.08 -24.59
C PHE A 3 5.58 2.66 -23.24
N PRO A 4 5.64 3.98 -22.99
CA PRO A 4 5.03 4.59 -21.80
C PRO A 4 3.51 4.36 -21.70
N GLU A 5 2.78 4.53 -22.80
CA GLU A 5 1.31 4.34 -22.82
C GLU A 5 0.93 2.88 -22.55
N VAL A 6 1.66 1.92 -23.14
CA VAL A 6 1.43 0.49 -22.88
C VAL A 6 1.64 0.18 -21.40
N ARG A 7 2.72 0.69 -20.80
CA ARG A 7 3.02 0.47 -19.38
C ARG A 7 1.97 1.09 -18.46
N ALA A 8 1.51 2.29 -18.77
CA ALA A 8 0.44 2.93 -18.00
C ALA A 8 -0.86 2.11 -18.04
N ARG A 9 -1.20 1.53 -19.20
CA ARG A 9 -2.35 0.63 -19.33
C ARG A 9 -2.18 -0.69 -18.57
N LEU A 10 -0.97 -1.23 -18.52
CA LEU A 10 -0.68 -2.43 -17.73
C LEU A 10 -0.77 -2.16 -16.23
N ASP A 11 -0.16 -1.07 -15.76
CA ASP A 11 -0.30 -0.62 -14.37
C ASP A 11 -1.80 -0.38 -14.06
N ASP A 12 -2.56 0.16 -15.02
CA ASP A 12 -3.99 0.36 -14.83
C ASP A 12 -4.75 -0.96 -14.63
N ALA A 13 -4.52 -1.92 -15.52
CA ALA A 13 -5.13 -3.24 -15.48
C ALA A 13 -4.78 -4.01 -14.18
N VAL A 14 -3.54 -3.91 -13.72
CA VAL A 14 -3.07 -4.57 -12.48
C VAL A 14 -3.84 -4.06 -11.26
N PHE A 15 -3.91 -2.75 -11.07
CA PHE A 15 -4.66 -2.15 -9.96
C PHE A 15 -6.18 -2.34 -10.08
N ARG A 16 -6.72 -2.40 -11.31
CA ARG A 16 -8.13 -2.74 -11.50
C ARG A 16 -8.42 -4.16 -11.03
N ARG A 17 -7.55 -5.11 -11.37
CA ARG A 17 -7.76 -6.54 -11.11
C ARG A 17 -7.43 -6.95 -9.68
N PHE A 18 -6.36 -6.41 -9.11
CA PHE A 18 -5.80 -6.85 -7.82
C PHE A 18 -5.86 -5.76 -6.74
N GLY A 19 -6.33 -4.57 -7.08
CA GLY A 19 -6.47 -3.51 -6.10
C GLY A 19 -7.72 -3.66 -5.25
N GLU A 20 -7.59 -3.29 -4.00
CA GLU A 20 -8.65 -3.13 -3.00
C GLU A 20 -8.98 -1.63 -2.86
N ASP A 21 -10.25 -1.32 -2.60
CA ASP A 21 -10.65 0.05 -2.31
C ASP A 21 -10.30 0.40 -0.87
N ALA A 22 -9.71 1.56 -0.69
CA ALA A 22 -9.26 2.07 0.59
C ALA A 22 -9.55 3.56 0.72
N THR A 23 -9.63 4.01 1.97
CA THR A 23 -9.58 5.42 2.33
C THR A 23 -8.19 5.71 2.88
N TYR A 24 -7.48 6.62 2.23
CA TYR A 24 -6.19 7.11 2.73
C TYR A 24 -6.43 8.24 3.73
N VAL A 25 -5.73 8.19 4.86
CA VAL A 25 -5.75 9.22 5.90
C VAL A 25 -4.31 9.59 6.21
N SER A 26 -3.92 10.83 5.91
CA SER A 26 -2.60 11.32 6.30
C SER A 26 -2.52 11.51 7.81
N ARG A 27 -1.32 11.48 8.37
CA ARG A 27 -1.03 11.82 9.77
C ARG A 27 -1.44 13.23 10.17
N PHE A 28 -1.70 14.10 9.19
CA PHE A 28 -2.23 15.45 9.39
C PHE A 28 -3.75 15.53 9.26
N GLY A 29 -4.45 14.39 9.10
CA GLY A 29 -5.90 14.29 9.01
C GLY A 29 -6.49 14.55 7.62
N GLN A 30 -5.67 14.60 6.55
CA GLN A 30 -6.19 14.71 5.20
C GLN A 30 -6.70 13.36 4.72
N THR A 31 -7.95 13.31 4.27
CA THR A 31 -8.58 12.08 3.78
C THR A 31 -8.73 12.07 2.27
N ILE A 32 -8.44 10.94 1.62
CA ILE A 32 -8.70 10.69 0.20
C ILE A 32 -9.45 9.35 0.11
N GLU A 33 -10.70 9.40 -0.34
CA GLU A 33 -11.53 8.22 -0.54
C GLU A 33 -11.25 7.53 -1.88
N ASN A 34 -11.69 6.28 -2.03
CA ASN A 34 -11.61 5.49 -3.27
C ASN A 34 -10.17 5.36 -3.82
N VAL A 35 -9.19 5.27 -2.92
CA VAL A 35 -7.81 4.99 -3.27
C VAL A 35 -7.68 3.50 -3.54
N ARG A 36 -7.10 3.13 -4.68
CA ARG A 36 -6.91 1.74 -5.07
C ARG A 36 -5.53 1.29 -4.63
N VAL A 37 -5.49 0.36 -3.68
CA VAL A 37 -4.24 -0.14 -3.11
C VAL A 37 -4.05 -1.61 -3.45
N ILE A 38 -2.82 -2.04 -3.71
CA ILE A 38 -2.51 -3.47 -3.78
C ILE A 38 -1.75 -3.81 -2.52
N ARG A 39 -2.37 -4.62 -1.66
CA ARG A 39 -1.73 -5.19 -0.47
C ARG A 39 -1.08 -6.51 -0.84
N LYS A 40 0.17 -6.68 -0.40
CA LYS A 40 0.86 -7.96 -0.43
C LYS A 40 1.19 -8.36 0.99
N GLU A 41 0.56 -9.43 1.45
CA GLU A 41 0.87 -10.04 2.74
C GLU A 41 2.19 -10.83 2.66
N PRO A 42 2.89 -10.98 3.79
CA PRO A 42 4.07 -11.83 3.85
C PRO A 42 3.66 -13.29 3.64
N ASP A 43 4.09 -13.87 2.52
CA ASP A 43 3.83 -15.29 2.19
C ASP A 43 4.78 -16.24 2.97
N GLU A 44 5.88 -15.70 3.53
CA GLU A 44 6.94 -16.45 4.22
C GLU A 44 7.61 -15.59 5.31
N GLU A 45 8.15 -16.23 6.36
CA GLU A 45 8.98 -15.55 7.37
C GLU A 45 10.29 -15.06 6.74
N PRO A 46 10.58 -13.74 6.72
CA PRO A 46 11.86 -13.25 6.23
C PRO A 46 13.02 -13.80 7.07
N ARG A 47 14.07 -14.26 6.38
CA ARG A 47 15.32 -14.73 7.00
C ARG A 47 16.37 -13.62 7.01
N PHE A 48 17.05 -13.47 8.14
CA PHE A 48 18.21 -12.59 8.28
C PHE A 48 19.39 -13.41 8.81
N GLY A 49 20.31 -13.80 7.93
CA GLY A 49 21.33 -14.81 8.24
C GLY A 49 20.69 -16.15 8.61
N ASP A 50 21.10 -16.72 9.74
CA ASP A 50 20.48 -17.95 10.30
C ASP A 50 19.28 -17.66 11.22
N SER A 51 18.91 -16.38 11.40
CA SER A 51 17.77 -15.99 12.24
C SER A 51 16.49 -15.86 11.42
N ARG A 52 15.37 -16.28 12.02
CA ARG A 52 14.01 -16.02 11.51
C ARG A 52 13.46 -14.77 12.16
N VAL A 53 12.88 -13.88 11.37
CA VAL A 53 12.20 -12.69 11.87
C VAL A 53 10.74 -12.81 11.49
N ILE A 54 9.84 -12.83 12.48
CA ILE A 54 8.41 -12.67 12.22
C ILE A 54 8.17 -11.18 12.02
N MET A 55 7.99 -10.76 10.77
CA MET A 55 7.57 -9.41 10.44
C MET A 55 6.10 -9.45 10.01
N SER A 56 5.21 -8.89 10.83
CA SER A 56 3.79 -8.69 10.49
C SER A 56 3.57 -7.56 9.47
N THR A 57 4.63 -7.14 8.79
CA THR A 57 4.57 -6.04 7.83
C THR A 57 4.15 -6.57 6.46
N CYS A 58 3.05 -6.03 5.95
CA CYS A 58 2.65 -6.18 4.56
C CYS A 58 3.34 -5.10 3.70
N ARG A 59 3.31 -5.27 2.38
CA ARG A 59 3.69 -4.22 1.44
C ARG A 59 2.44 -3.64 0.79
N LEU A 60 2.36 -2.31 0.78
CA LEU A 60 1.33 -1.59 0.04
C LEU A 60 1.91 -0.98 -1.22
N ARG A 61 1.15 -1.06 -2.30
CA ARG A 61 1.41 -0.33 -3.55
C ARG A 61 0.25 0.60 -3.85
N VAL A 62 0.57 1.87 -4.10
CA VAL A 62 -0.42 2.93 -4.31
C VAL A 62 -0.01 3.77 -5.51
N ARG A 63 -0.96 4.18 -6.34
CA ARG A 63 -0.64 5.08 -7.46
C ARG A 63 -0.36 6.48 -6.93
N ARG A 64 0.76 7.07 -7.37
CA ARG A 64 1.12 8.45 -7.03
C ARG A 64 0.09 9.47 -7.53
N SER A 65 -0.66 9.12 -8.58
CA SER A 65 -1.74 9.96 -9.11
C SER A 65 -2.96 10.02 -8.18
N GLN A 66 -3.16 9.02 -7.31
CA GLN A 66 -4.23 9.03 -6.31
C GLN A 66 -3.76 9.66 -5.00
N VAL A 67 -2.53 9.32 -4.57
CA VAL A 67 -1.93 9.88 -3.36
C VAL A 67 -0.58 10.49 -3.72
N ARG A 68 -0.53 11.82 -3.72
CA ARG A 68 0.63 12.59 -4.20
C ARG A 68 1.89 12.32 -3.37
N ASP A 69 1.72 12.20 -2.06
CA ASP A 69 2.77 12.00 -1.07
C ASP A 69 2.24 11.07 0.03
N ILE A 70 3.06 10.09 0.42
CA ILE A 70 2.79 9.14 1.50
C ILE A 70 3.96 9.27 2.46
N GLY A 71 3.67 9.44 3.74
CA GLY A 71 4.63 9.48 4.82
C GLY A 71 4.39 8.38 5.85
N GLU A 72 5.41 8.18 6.68
CA GLU A 72 5.31 7.32 7.85
C GLU A 72 4.23 7.82 8.82
N ASN A 73 3.49 6.87 9.41
CA ASN A 73 2.31 7.07 10.26
C ASN A 73 1.04 7.53 9.53
N ASP A 74 1.05 7.61 8.20
CA ASP A 74 -0.19 7.70 7.43
C ASP A 74 -0.92 6.34 7.46
N ARG A 75 -2.22 6.35 7.16
CA ARG A 75 -3.09 5.18 7.31
C ARG A 75 -3.88 4.91 6.04
N PHE A 76 -4.17 3.64 5.81
CA PHE A 76 -5.12 3.18 4.83
C PHE A 76 -6.20 2.39 5.56
N ILE A 77 -7.45 2.80 5.41
CA ILE A 77 -8.60 2.09 5.96
C ILE A 77 -9.20 1.27 4.83
N LEU A 78 -9.27 -0.05 4.99
CA LEU A 78 -9.86 -0.97 4.03
C LEU A 78 -11.05 -1.71 4.67
N ILE A 79 -11.89 -2.31 3.84
CA ILE A 79 -12.93 -3.25 4.29
C ILE A 79 -12.48 -4.66 3.97
N GLU A 80 -12.31 -5.49 5.00
CA GLU A 80 -11.98 -6.91 4.89
C GLU A 80 -13.01 -7.72 5.67
N ASP A 81 -13.62 -8.72 5.03
CA ASP A 81 -14.69 -9.56 5.61
C ASP A 81 -15.85 -8.77 6.26
N GLY A 82 -16.11 -7.56 5.75
CA GLY A 82 -17.17 -6.67 6.24
C GLY A 82 -16.80 -5.81 7.45
N ALA A 83 -15.55 -5.86 7.91
CA ALA A 83 -15.02 -5.02 8.98
C ALA A 83 -14.02 -3.99 8.44
N GLU A 84 -13.99 -2.81 9.05
CA GLU A 84 -12.92 -1.84 8.81
C GLU A 84 -11.61 -2.33 9.42
N ILE A 85 -10.55 -2.30 8.62
CA ILE A 85 -9.19 -2.60 9.04
C ILE A 85 -8.32 -1.37 8.81
N GLU A 86 -7.52 -1.01 9.81
CA GLU A 86 -6.55 0.06 9.68
C GLU A 86 -5.18 -0.53 9.33
N ILE A 87 -4.58 -0.02 8.26
CA ILE A 87 -3.23 -0.35 7.84
C ILE A 87 -2.36 0.89 7.99
N LEU A 88 -1.42 0.85 8.94
CA LEU A 88 -0.50 1.93 9.26
C LEU A 88 0.76 1.81 8.41
N VAL A 89 1.15 2.91 7.76
CA VAL A 89 2.40 2.99 6.99
C VAL A 89 3.60 2.96 7.93
N THR A 90 4.46 1.95 7.76
CA THR A 90 5.68 1.73 8.54
C THR A 90 6.91 1.90 7.65
N GLY A 91 7.83 2.77 8.04
CA GLY A 91 9.04 3.08 7.27
C GLY A 91 8.80 4.00 6.08
N ASP A 92 9.85 4.19 5.26
CA ASP A 92 9.87 5.20 4.20
C ASP A 92 9.23 4.71 2.89
N PRO A 93 8.17 5.38 2.39
CA PRO A 93 7.58 5.07 1.11
C PRO A 93 8.55 5.35 -0.05
N MET A 94 8.71 4.37 -0.93
CA MET A 94 9.60 4.47 -2.09
C MET A 94 8.82 4.54 -3.38
N LEU A 95 9.17 5.49 -4.24
CA LEU A 95 8.70 5.47 -5.62
C LEU A 95 9.42 4.40 -6.42
N ASN A 96 8.67 3.71 -7.29
CA ASN A 96 9.27 2.90 -8.32
C ASN A 96 10.17 3.75 -9.25
N ALA A 97 11.00 3.10 -10.07
CA ALA A 97 11.92 3.78 -11.00
C ALA A 97 11.21 4.78 -11.94
N ARG A 98 9.92 4.58 -12.23
CA ARG A 98 9.11 5.45 -13.09
C ARG A 98 8.44 6.60 -12.33
N ARG A 99 8.54 6.65 -11.01
CA ARG A 99 7.90 7.65 -10.14
C ARG A 99 6.37 7.72 -10.26
N THR A 100 5.74 6.57 -10.57
CA THR A 100 4.29 6.45 -10.76
C THR A 100 3.58 5.69 -9.64
N ILE A 101 4.30 4.82 -8.93
CA ILE A 101 3.74 3.93 -7.91
C ILE A 101 4.60 4.04 -6.66
N TRP A 102 3.94 4.32 -5.54
CA TRP A 102 4.51 4.18 -4.20
C TRP A 102 4.56 2.72 -3.81
N THR A 103 5.62 2.32 -3.11
CA THR A 103 5.79 1.04 -2.44
C THR A 103 6.22 1.32 -1.01
N THR A 104 5.47 0.84 -0.03
CA THR A 104 5.79 1.05 1.38
C THR A 104 5.57 -0.21 2.18
N GLY A 105 6.32 -0.36 3.28
CA GLY A 105 5.94 -1.27 4.35
C GLY A 105 4.72 -0.71 5.08
N ALA A 106 3.88 -1.60 5.57
CA ALA A 106 2.76 -1.23 6.41
C ALA A 106 2.38 -2.37 7.35
N GLU A 107 1.78 -2.06 8.48
CA GLU A 107 1.29 -3.05 9.44
C GLU A 107 -0.21 -2.91 9.65
N ARG A 108 -0.87 -4.02 9.95
CA ARG A 108 -2.27 -4.00 10.37
C ARG A 108 -2.34 -3.59 11.83
N VAL A 109 -3.15 -2.57 12.10
CA VAL A 109 -3.44 -2.10 13.46
C VAL A 109 -4.83 -2.58 13.85
N ASP A 110 -4.91 -3.29 14.98
CA ASP A 110 -6.18 -3.63 15.60
C ASP A 110 -6.69 -2.42 16.38
N VAL A 111 -7.81 -1.84 15.93
CA VAL A 111 -8.41 -0.62 16.52
C VAL A 111 -9.18 -0.95 17.81
N SER A 112 -9.19 -2.21 18.25
CA SER A 112 -9.97 -2.69 19.40
C SER A 112 -9.34 -2.43 20.79
N ARG A 113 -8.48 -1.42 20.95
CA ARG A 113 -7.72 -1.21 22.20
C ARG A 113 -7.93 0.15 22.85
#